data_AF-A0A6S6RN51-F1
#
_entry.id   AF-A0A6S6RN51-F1
#
_cell.length_a   1.000
_cell.length_b   1.000
_cell.length_c   1.000
_cell.angle_alpha   90.00
_cell.angle_beta   90.00
_cell.angle_gamma   90.00
#
_symmetry.space_group_name_H-M   'P 1'
#
loop_
_entity.id
_entity.type
_entity.pdbx_description
1 polymer ?
#
loop_
_entity_poly.entity_id
_entity_poly.type
_entity_poly.pdbx_seq_one_letter_code
_entity_poly.pdbx_strand_id
1 'polypeptide(L)' 'MGTTLFAIGLFDININSDVFYAWVTQVLIPVLPKNSVIMMDNATFHKKQSIQQVIIDAGHMVEYLPTYSPDLNPIEHK' A
#
# COMPACT_ATOMS: atom_id res chain seq x y z
N MET A 1 10.37 14.34 -12.48
CA MET A 1 8.97 13.85 -12.37
C MET A 1 8.62 13.88 -10.90
N GLY A 2 7.61 14.64 -10.50
CA GLY A 2 7.34 14.92 -9.08
C GLY A 2 6.63 13.76 -8.36
N THR A 3 6.81 13.68 -7.05
CA THR A 3 5.99 12.87 -6.15
C THR A 3 4.60 13.49 -6.04
N THR A 4 3.57 12.77 -6.48
CA THR A 4 2.17 13.19 -6.30
C THR A 4 1.50 12.21 -5.34
N LEU A 5 0.97 12.73 -4.25
CA LEU A 5 0.09 11.97 -3.37
C LEU A 5 -1.31 11.96 -3.96
N PHE A 6 -1.89 10.77 -4.22
CA PHE A 6 -3.19 10.64 -4.91
C PHE A 6 -4.20 9.74 -4.19
N ALA A 7 -3.76 8.96 -3.20
CA ALA A 7 -4.62 8.22 -2.29
C ALA A 7 -4.12 8.52 -0.87
N ILE A 8 -4.76 9.44 -0.16
CA ILE A 8 -4.34 9.89 1.18
C ILE A 8 -5.45 9.55 2.17
N GLY A 9 -5.11 8.91 3.28
CA GLY A 9 -6.01 8.71 4.42
C GLY A 9 -5.40 9.29 5.69
N LEU A 10 -6.16 10.11 6.42
CA LEU A 10 -5.80 10.65 7.72
C LEU A 10 -6.72 10.03 8.77
N PHE A 11 -6.14 9.47 9.82
CA PHE A 11 -6.86 8.74 10.85
C PHE A 11 -6.38 9.15 12.24
N ASP A 12 -7.31 9.50 13.13
CA ASP A 12 -7.03 9.79 14.54
C ASP A 12 -6.99 8.50 15.41
N ILE A 13 -6.71 7.37 14.77
CA ILE A 13 -6.63 6.04 15.39
C ILE A 13 -5.37 5.31 14.94
N ASN A 14 -4.96 4.29 15.69
CA ASN A 14 -3.91 3.39 15.26
C ASN A 14 -4.35 2.63 14.01
N ILE A 15 -3.44 2.55 13.03
CA ILE A 15 -3.66 1.76 11.82
C ILE A 15 -3.40 0.29 12.14
N ASN A 16 -4.39 -0.54 11.87
CA ASN A 16 -4.29 -1.99 11.90
C ASN A 16 -4.68 -2.57 10.52
N SER A 17 -4.67 -3.89 10.39
CA SER A 17 -4.97 -4.54 9.11
C SER A 17 -6.40 -4.28 8.61
N ASP A 18 -7.36 -4.00 9.48
CA ASP A 18 -8.75 -3.77 9.09
C ASP A 18 -8.95 -2.34 8.56
N VAL A 19 -8.34 -1.35 9.24
CA VAL A 19 -8.31 0.04 8.75
C VAL A 19 -7.55 0.11 7.43
N PHE A 20 -6.39 -0.55 7.33
CA PHE A 20 -5.61 -0.58 6.11
C PHE A 20 -6.35 -1.29 4.96
N TYR A 21 -7.01 -2.42 5.23
CA TYR A 21 -7.84 -3.11 4.24
C TYR A 21 -8.98 -2.21 3.72
N ALA A 22 -9.68 -1.51 4.61
CA ALA A 22 -10.73 -0.56 4.22
C ALA A 22 -10.17 0.56 3.33
N TRP A 23 -9.02 1.12 3.69
CA TRP A 23 -8.36 2.14 2.87
C TRP A 23 -7.91 1.61 1.50
N VAL A 24 -7.32 0.41 1.43
CA VAL A 24 -6.90 -0.21 0.16
C VAL A 24 -8.10 -0.37 -0.79
N THR A 25 -9.21 -0.88 -0.26
CA THR A 25 -10.38 -1.22 -1.07
C THR A 25 -11.23 0.00 -1.45
N GLN A 26 -11.37 0.96 -0.55
CA GLN A 26 -12.27 2.10 -0.73
C GLN A 26 -11.58 3.33 -1.30
N VAL A 27 -10.26 3.46 -1.13
CA VAL A 27 -9.51 4.66 -1.51
C VAL A 27 -8.45 4.35 -2.56
N LEU A 28 -7.56 3.38 -2.31
CA LEU A 28 -6.42 3.14 -3.20
C LEU A 28 -6.82 2.52 -4.55
N ILE A 29 -7.44 1.33 -4.51
CA ILE A 29 -7.80 0.57 -5.73
C ILE A 29 -8.63 1.39 -6.74
N PRO A 30 -9.67 2.16 -6.33
CA PRO A 30 -10.49 2.92 -7.27
C PRO A 30 -9.74 3.96 -8.11
N VAL A 31 -8.59 4.44 -7.64
CA VAL A 31 -7.81 5.50 -8.31
C VAL A 31 -6.50 4.98 -8.90
N LEU A 32 -6.19 3.69 -8.74
CA LEU A 32 -4.97 3.10 -9.28
C LEU A 32 -5.02 3.02 -10.82
N PRO A 33 -3.92 3.37 -11.51
CA PRO A 33 -3.76 3.05 -12.92
C PRO A 33 -3.83 1.53 -13.15
N LYS A 34 -4.33 1.13 -14.33
CA LYS A 34 -4.42 -0.27 -14.71
C LYS A 34 -3.05 -0.96 -14.61
N ASN A 35 -3.05 -2.19 -14.11
CA ASN A 35 -1.86 -3.04 -14.01
C ASN A 35 -0.70 -2.46 -13.17
N SER A 36 -1.01 -1.60 -12.20
CA SER A 36 -0.02 -1.08 -11.25
C SER A 36 0.65 -2.18 -10.40
N VAL A 37 1.89 -1.92 -9.99
CA VAL A 37 2.61 -2.66 -8.94
C VAL A 37 2.60 -1.82 -7.68
N ILE A 38 2.11 -2.39 -6.59
CA ILE A 38 2.11 -1.76 -5.27
C ILE A 38 3.34 -2.28 -4.51
N MET A 39 4.29 -1.38 -4.26
CA MET A 39 5.46 -1.63 -3.42
C MET A 39 5.12 -1.27 -1.96
N MET A 40 5.26 -2.22 -1.04
CA MET A 40 5.01 -2.00 0.39
C MET A 40 6.26 -2.32 1.23
N ASP A 41 6.38 -1.68 2.39
CA ASP A 41 7.37 -2.07 3.40
C ASP A 41 6.96 -3.38 4.11
N ASN A 42 7.70 -3.75 5.17
CA ASN A 42 7.48 -5.00 5.88
C ASN A 42 6.54 -4.92 7.09
N ALA A 43 5.72 -3.87 7.24
CA ALA A 43 4.74 -3.81 8.32
C ALA A 43 3.84 -5.06 8.33
N THR A 44 3.63 -5.66 9.50
CA THR A 44 2.96 -6.97 9.62
C THR A 44 1.53 -6.94 9.07
N PHE A 45 0.84 -5.80 9.20
CA PHE A 45 -0.53 -5.63 8.70
C PHE A 45 -0.62 -5.49 7.17
N HIS A 46 0.47 -5.16 6.47
CA HIS A 46 0.49 -5.16 4.99
C HIS A 46 0.37 -6.58 4.42
N LYS A 47 0.86 -7.59 5.16
CA LYS A 47 0.98 -8.98 4.69
C LYS A 47 -0.26 -9.84 4.95
N LYS A 48 -1.41 -9.24 5.28
CA LYS A 48 -2.67 -9.99 5.42
C LYS A 48 -3.10 -10.51 4.04
N GLN A 49 -3.36 -11.82 3.94
CA GLN A 49 -3.74 -12.46 2.67
C GLN A 49 -4.94 -11.77 1.99
N SER A 50 -5.92 -11.30 2.76
CA SER A 50 -7.09 -10.61 2.22
C SER A 50 -6.75 -9.30 1.48
N ILE A 51 -5.71 -8.59 1.94
CA ILE A 51 -5.23 -7.36 1.28
C ILE A 51 -4.56 -7.71 -0.04
N GLN A 52 -3.71 -8.73 -0.07
CA GLN A 52 -3.06 -9.18 -1.30
C GLN A 52 -4.09 -9.64 -2.33
N GLN A 53 -5.06 -10.44 -1.89
CA GLN A 53 -6.08 -10.99 -2.79
C GLN A 53 -6.91 -9.90 -3.44
N VAL A 54 -7.38 -8.89 -2.68
CA VAL A 54 -8.22 -7.83 -3.26
C VAL A 54 -7.45 -6.94 -4.25
N ILE A 55 -6.14 -6.78 -4.06
CA ILE A 55 -5.27 -6.07 -5.00
C ILE A 55 -5.09 -6.90 -6.29
N ILE A 56 -4.83 -8.21 -6.15
CA ILE A 56 -4.64 -9.13 -7.29
C ILE A 56 -5.92 -9.29 -8.09
N ASP A 57 -7.06 -9.46 -7.42
CA ASP A 57 -8.39 -9.56 -8.06
C ASP A 57 -8.75 -8.29 -8.83
N ALA A 58 -8.26 -7.13 -8.39
CA ALA A 58 -8.39 -5.86 -9.11
C ALA A 58 -7.43 -5.73 -10.31
N GLY A 59 -6.58 -6.73 -10.57
CA GLY A 59 -5.64 -6.75 -11.71
C GLY A 59 -4.31 -6.05 -11.46
N HIS A 60 -3.94 -5.86 -10.19
CA HIS A 60 -2.69 -5.26 -9.76
C HIS A 60 -1.73 -6.29 -9.16
N MET A 61 -0.47 -5.90 -8.95
CA MET A 61 0.53 -6.74 -8.30
C MET A 61 0.97 -6.15 -6.95
N VAL A 62 1.43 -7.02 -6.06
CA VAL A 62 1.96 -6.65 -4.75
C VAL A 62 3.40 -7.13 -4.65
N GLU A 63 4.30 -6.22 -4.31
CA GLU A 63 5.71 -6.50 -4.03
C GLU A 63 6.10 -5.90 -2.68
N TYR A 64 7.06 -6.52 -2.01
CA TYR A 64 7.56 -6.05 -0.72
C TYR A 64 9.04 -5.70 -0.80
N LEU A 65 9.43 -4.63 -0.12
CA LEU A 65 10.83 -4.29 0.04
C LEU A 65 11.56 -5.37 0.88
N PRO A 66 12.88 -5.56 0.70
CA PRO A 66 13.67 -6.37 1.63
C PRO A 66 13.61 -5.81 3.05
N THR A 67 13.68 -6.69 4.05
CA THR A 67 13.65 -6.29 5.46
C THR A 67 14.79 -5.30 5.78
N TYR A 68 14.52 -4.29 6.61
CA TYR A 68 15.49 -3.26 7.03
C TYR A 68 16.17 -2.51 5.88
N SER A 69 15.48 -2.34 4.75
CA SER A 69 16.00 -1.61 3.58
C SER A 69 15.27 -0.28 3.33
N PRO A 70 15.27 0.67 4.29
CA PRO A 70 14.60 1.96 4.10
C PRO A 70 15.22 2.76 2.94
N ASP A 71 16.50 2.53 2.64
CA ASP A 71 17.20 3.12 1.50
C ASP A 71 16.57 2.78 0.14
N LEU A 72 15.79 1.69 0.08
CA LEU A 72 15.06 1.26 -1.11
C LEU A 72 13.64 1.82 -1.18
N ASN A 73 13.21 2.62 -0.20
CA ASN A 73 11.87 3.21 -0.15
C ASN A 73 11.92 4.71 -0.50
N PRO A 74 11.60 5.13 -1.73
CA PRO A 74 11.71 6.53 -2.14
C PRO A 74 10.81 7.51 -1.39
N ILE A 75 9.80 7.01 -0.65
CA ILE A 75 8.91 7.84 0.18
C ILE A 75 9.46 8.06 1.59
N GLU A 76 10.50 7.33 2.00
CA GLU A 76 11.20 7.61 3.26
C GLU A 76 12.17 8.77 3.03
N HIS A 77 12.03 9.82 3.83
CA HIS A 77 13.01 10.89 3.89
C HIS A 77 14.04 10.54 4.99
N LYS A 78 15.33 10.63 4.65
CA LYS A 78 16.41 10.65 5.67
C LYS A 78 16.51 12.01 6.33
#